data_AF-A0A261GAP4-F1
#
_entry.id   AF-A0A261GAP4-F1
#
_cell.length_a   1.000
_cell.length_b   1.000
_cell.length_c   1.000
_cell.angle_alpha   90.00
_cell.angle_beta   90.00
_cell.angle_gamma   90.00
#
_symmetry.space_group_name_H-M   'P 1'
#
loop_
_entity.id
_entity.type
_entity.pdbx_description
1 polymer ?
#
loop_
_entity_poly.entity_id
_entity_poly.type
_entity_poly.pdbx_seq_one_letter_code
_entity_poly.pdbx_strand_id
1 'polypeptide(L)'
;MTDMTPAHALFLYSTAVSDIGYVRSNNQDSAFAGQRLVAICDGMGGHAGGDTASTIAVLSLAHIERDDDDNDVQAVARMMETSVMAAHDAIVGKATRERKLSGMGTTVTAVSLVAGYWVLAHIGDSRGYLLRDGKLIRMTQDHSYVQHLINTGRISEAEAKNHPQRNVVMRVLGDFDIDPRPDISIRPAKAADRWMLCSDGLCGVLEDSTIQEVLESVSDQEECAQRLVTMALKAGSTDNVTAIIADATLALDANAFDLPHQTPLIGGAAGSSLEPIADIIGSQVASAPALRQSGNNPARRAAALRNPSQQTPQGSTARVAQPSTEREESGRRLVPDTGEIPIVHKQDGTSSADPNDPEVANAIRSAHYKELHEKKTRVRRIRVTIVSILAAVLLCGIIGGFGAYRWSQTQYYLGESNNTMVIYQGVPTNFFGFNLSHEVKRTNVKVSALPKSWREQLAEGIVVSSMSEAERHAALIKSEAKSLTNGTAASSSPSSSSTSSPSAGASGSSEGGK
;
A
#
# COMPACT_ATOMS: atom_id res chain seq x y z
N MET A 1 25.61 -55.78 12.16
CA MET A 1 24.84 -55.29 11.01
C MET A 1 23.62 -54.60 11.57
N THR A 2 23.73 -53.30 11.80
CA THR A 2 22.62 -52.46 12.25
C THR A 2 21.74 -52.19 11.05
N ASP A 3 20.52 -52.70 11.14
CA ASP A 3 19.44 -52.55 10.17
C ASP A 3 19.10 -51.05 10.07
N MET A 4 19.56 -50.38 9.01
CA MET A 4 19.13 -49.03 8.66
C MET A 4 17.78 -49.17 7.95
N THR A 5 16.69 -49.17 8.73
CA THR A 5 15.38 -48.82 8.19
C THR A 5 15.50 -47.50 7.42
N PRO A 6 14.98 -47.40 6.18
CA PRO A 6 15.02 -46.14 5.44
C PRO A 6 14.37 -45.06 6.29
N ALA A 7 15.12 -44.00 6.59
CA ALA A 7 14.57 -42.83 7.26
C ALA A 7 13.42 -42.32 6.38
N HIS A 8 12.21 -42.30 6.92
CA HIS A 8 11.05 -41.78 6.22
C HIS A 8 11.37 -40.35 5.75
N ALA A 9 11.17 -40.08 4.45
CA ALA A 9 11.44 -38.76 3.89
C ALA A 9 10.54 -37.71 4.56
N LEU A 10 11.14 -36.60 4.99
CA LEU A 10 10.44 -35.45 5.55
C LEU A 10 10.18 -34.43 4.45
N PHE A 11 8.98 -33.85 4.47
CA PHE A 11 8.53 -32.81 3.55
C PHE A 11 8.27 -31.53 4.32
N LEU A 12 8.57 -30.38 3.70
CA LEU A 12 8.28 -29.07 4.26
C LEU A 12 6.95 -28.57 3.68
N TYR A 13 6.02 -28.22 4.55
CA TYR A 13 4.86 -27.40 4.18
C TYR A 13 4.98 -26.06 4.87
N SER A 14 4.90 -24.97 4.12
CA SER A 14 5.15 -23.65 4.68
C SER A 14 4.17 -22.59 4.21
N THR A 15 3.98 -21.55 4.99
CA THR A 15 3.14 -20.40 4.58
C THR A 15 3.70 -19.13 5.15
N ALA A 16 3.46 -18.03 4.45
CA ALA A 16 3.90 -16.71 4.84
C ALA A 16 2.71 -15.77 4.95
N VAL A 17 2.72 -14.90 5.95
CA VAL A 17 1.82 -13.75 6.04
C VAL A 17 2.68 -12.53 6.33
N SER A 18 2.48 -11.46 5.56
CA SER A 18 3.22 -10.21 5.70
C SER A 18 2.25 -9.05 5.60
N ASP A 19 2.31 -8.13 6.56
CA ASP A 19 1.50 -6.92 6.60
C ASP A 19 2.40 -5.68 6.80
N ILE A 20 1.98 -4.58 6.18
CA ILE A 20 2.68 -3.29 6.25
C ILE A 20 2.66 -2.67 7.65
N GLY A 21 1.68 -3.02 8.49
CA GLY A 21 1.47 -2.39 9.79
C GLY A 21 0.73 -1.06 9.69
N TYR A 22 0.60 -0.36 10.83
CA TYR A 22 -0.22 0.86 10.91
C TYR A 22 0.57 2.16 10.71
N VAL A 23 1.90 2.11 10.83
CA VAL A 23 2.74 3.31 10.86
C VAL A 23 3.56 3.47 9.58
N ARG A 24 4.08 2.38 9.01
CA ARG A 24 4.93 2.40 7.81
C ARG A 24 4.11 2.70 6.55
N SER A 25 4.74 3.35 5.57
CA SER A 25 4.12 3.70 4.28
C SER A 25 4.32 2.65 3.18
N ASN A 26 5.32 1.80 3.33
CA ASN A 26 5.57 0.63 2.49
C ASN A 26 5.93 -0.56 3.37
N ASN A 27 5.82 -1.75 2.78
CA ASN A 27 6.34 -2.97 3.36
C ASN A 27 7.76 -3.20 2.81
N GLN A 28 8.75 -3.16 3.69
CA GLN A 28 10.15 -3.38 3.39
C GLN A 28 10.60 -4.81 3.77
N ASP A 29 9.75 -5.58 4.47
CA ASP A 29 9.96 -7.02 4.65
C ASP A 29 9.77 -7.76 3.33
N SER A 30 10.47 -8.86 3.15
CA SER A 30 10.24 -9.85 2.10
C SER A 30 10.24 -11.25 2.71
N ALA A 31 9.37 -12.13 2.19
CA ALA A 31 9.26 -13.50 2.64
C ALA A 31 9.21 -14.49 1.47
N PHE A 32 9.80 -15.65 1.67
CA PHE A 32 9.78 -16.79 0.77
C PHE A 32 9.35 -18.04 1.55
N ALA A 33 8.30 -18.71 1.10
CA ALA A 33 7.80 -19.93 1.73
C ALA A 33 7.60 -21.03 0.68
N GLY A 34 8.60 -21.90 0.53
CA GLY A 34 8.62 -23.02 -0.40
C GLY A 34 8.54 -24.41 0.26
N GLN A 35 8.85 -25.43 -0.51
CA GLN A 35 8.89 -26.85 -0.15
C GLN A 35 10.27 -27.31 0.33
N ARG A 36 11.32 -26.52 0.11
CA ARG A 36 12.67 -26.81 0.62
C ARG A 36 13.25 -25.64 1.40
N LEU A 37 12.91 -24.41 1.03
CA LEU A 37 13.41 -23.19 1.64
C LEU A 37 12.27 -22.35 2.22
N VAL A 38 12.48 -21.84 3.44
CA VAL A 38 11.75 -20.70 3.98
C VAL A 38 12.74 -19.58 4.33
N ALA A 39 12.43 -18.34 4.00
CA ALA A 39 13.30 -17.21 4.28
C ALA A 39 12.52 -15.93 4.56
N ILE A 40 12.96 -15.16 5.54
CA ILE A 40 12.48 -13.81 5.84
C ILE A 40 13.66 -12.84 5.78
N CYS A 41 13.41 -11.68 5.16
CA CYS A 41 14.37 -10.61 5.03
C CYS A 41 13.70 -9.29 5.42
N ASP A 42 14.15 -8.66 6.49
CA ASP A 42 13.66 -7.35 6.95
C ASP A 42 14.52 -6.25 6.33
N GLY A 43 13.90 -5.39 5.53
CA GLY A 43 14.57 -4.39 4.73
C GLY A 43 14.73 -3.05 5.45
N MET A 44 15.97 -2.59 5.59
CA MET A 44 16.29 -1.28 6.17
C MET A 44 16.90 -0.32 5.15
N GLY A 45 16.76 0.97 5.42
CA GLY A 45 17.15 2.05 4.53
C GLY A 45 15.96 2.98 4.26
N GLY A 46 16.22 4.21 3.84
CA GLY A 46 15.17 5.20 3.55
C GLY A 46 14.10 4.67 2.58
N HIS A 47 13.05 5.46 2.34
CA HIS A 47 11.77 5.03 1.72
C HIS A 47 11.82 3.97 0.58
N ALA A 48 12.87 3.87 -0.26
CA ALA A 48 12.99 2.88 -1.34
C ALA A 48 14.25 1.97 -1.26
N GLY A 49 15.01 2.02 -0.17
CA GLY A 49 16.21 1.21 0.03
C GLY A 49 15.90 -0.18 0.57
N GLY A 50 15.09 -0.24 1.65
CA GLY A 50 14.83 -1.49 2.37
C GLY A 50 14.05 -2.53 1.55
N ASP A 51 13.00 -2.11 0.84
CA ASP A 51 12.20 -2.96 -0.05
C ASP A 51 13.06 -3.59 -1.16
N THR A 52 13.98 -2.80 -1.72
CA THR A 52 14.94 -3.25 -2.73
C THR A 52 15.93 -4.26 -2.14
N ALA A 53 16.49 -3.98 -0.96
CA ALA A 53 17.49 -4.84 -0.32
C ALA A 53 16.90 -6.20 0.07
N SER A 54 15.73 -6.23 0.72
CA SER A 54 15.06 -7.47 1.12
C SER A 54 14.62 -8.30 -0.08
N THR A 55 14.16 -7.65 -1.15
CA THR A 55 13.82 -8.34 -2.42
C THR A 55 15.05 -8.99 -3.05
N ILE A 56 16.20 -8.30 -3.08
CA ILE A 56 17.45 -8.87 -3.60
C ILE A 56 17.87 -10.10 -2.79
N ALA A 57 17.78 -10.04 -1.46
CA ALA A 57 18.14 -11.17 -0.61
C ALA A 57 17.26 -12.41 -0.86
N VAL A 58 15.93 -12.24 -0.97
CA VAL A 58 15.02 -13.34 -1.32
C VAL A 58 15.35 -13.90 -2.71
N LEU A 59 15.58 -13.05 -3.72
CA LEU A 59 15.94 -13.48 -5.07
C LEU A 59 17.24 -14.31 -5.07
N SER A 60 18.25 -13.85 -4.32
CA SER A 60 19.53 -14.55 -4.21
C SER A 60 19.41 -15.92 -3.55
N LEU A 61 18.43 -16.13 -2.66
CA LEU A 61 18.21 -17.41 -1.97
C LEU A 61 17.25 -18.35 -2.73
N ALA A 62 16.38 -17.82 -3.59
CA ALA A 62 15.28 -18.58 -4.20
C ALA A 62 15.72 -19.85 -4.97
N HIS A 63 16.95 -19.90 -5.49
CA HIS A 63 17.45 -21.08 -6.20
C HIS A 63 17.65 -22.32 -5.32
N ILE A 64 17.76 -22.16 -4.00
CA ILE A 64 17.85 -23.30 -3.05
C ILE A 64 16.56 -24.14 -3.05
N GLU A 65 15.45 -23.56 -3.53
CA GLU A 65 14.18 -24.27 -3.68
C GLU A 65 14.25 -25.37 -4.77
N ARG A 66 15.18 -25.28 -5.74
CA ARG A 66 15.32 -26.27 -6.81
C ARG A 66 15.83 -27.60 -6.25
N ASP A 67 15.32 -28.72 -6.76
CA ASP A 67 15.75 -30.08 -6.38
C ASP A 67 16.97 -30.55 -7.20
N ASP A 68 17.98 -29.69 -7.33
CA ASP A 68 19.16 -29.96 -8.18
C ASP A 68 20.34 -30.59 -7.40
N ASP A 69 20.27 -30.59 -6.06
CA ASP A 69 21.31 -31.13 -5.19
C ASP A 69 20.97 -32.55 -4.73
N ASP A 70 21.96 -33.45 -4.72
CA ASP A 70 21.91 -34.87 -4.34
C ASP A 70 21.53 -35.13 -2.84
N ASN A 71 20.75 -34.24 -2.22
CA ASN A 71 20.42 -34.21 -0.80
C ASN A 71 21.65 -34.08 0.12
N ASP A 72 22.74 -33.46 -0.36
CA ASP A 72 23.93 -33.17 0.46
C ASP A 72 23.69 -31.95 1.37
N VAL A 73 23.50 -32.22 2.66
CA VAL A 73 23.30 -31.21 3.71
C VAL A 73 24.44 -30.17 3.76
N GLN A 74 25.69 -30.59 3.54
CA GLN A 74 26.84 -29.69 3.57
C GLN A 74 26.93 -28.83 2.31
N ALA A 75 26.52 -29.37 1.16
CA ALA A 75 26.40 -28.58 -0.06
C ALA A 75 25.35 -27.48 0.09
N VAL A 76 24.16 -27.81 0.62
CA VAL A 76 23.11 -26.82 0.90
C VAL A 76 23.57 -25.77 1.90
N ALA A 77 24.28 -26.14 2.96
CA ALA A 77 24.83 -25.18 3.92
C ALA A 77 25.80 -24.18 3.27
N ARG A 78 26.73 -24.66 2.43
CA ARG A 78 27.65 -23.81 1.65
C ARG A 78 26.90 -22.97 0.62
N MET A 79 25.87 -23.52 0.00
CA MET A 79 25.02 -22.80 -0.95
C MET A 79 24.30 -21.64 -0.26
N MET A 80 23.68 -21.87 0.92
CA MET A 80 23.05 -20.82 1.72
C MET A 80 24.04 -19.72 2.10
N GLU A 81 25.23 -20.08 2.60
CA GLU A 81 26.28 -19.11 2.94
C GLU A 81 26.70 -18.27 1.71
N THR A 82 26.98 -18.94 0.59
CA THR A 82 27.40 -18.29 -0.66
C THR A 82 26.29 -17.40 -1.22
N SER A 83 25.03 -17.82 -1.11
CA SER A 83 23.87 -17.06 -1.57
C SER A 83 23.65 -15.78 -0.76
N VAL A 84 23.83 -15.85 0.56
CA VAL A 84 23.77 -14.68 1.44
C VAL A 84 24.90 -13.70 1.11
N MET A 85 26.12 -14.20 0.88
CA MET A 85 27.24 -13.38 0.44
C MET A 85 27.01 -12.74 -0.93
N ALA A 86 26.43 -13.49 -1.89
CA ALA A 86 26.08 -12.94 -3.20
C ALA A 86 24.97 -11.88 -3.10
N ALA A 87 24.01 -12.05 -2.18
CA ALA A 87 23.01 -11.03 -1.88
C ALA A 87 23.67 -9.75 -1.34
N HIS A 88 24.63 -9.86 -0.42
CA HIS A 88 25.42 -8.73 0.07
C HIS A 88 26.07 -7.98 -1.08
N ASP A 89 26.83 -8.66 -1.93
CA ASP A 89 27.53 -8.05 -3.07
C ASP A 89 26.56 -7.36 -4.05
N ALA A 90 25.40 -7.97 -4.30
CA ALA A 90 24.36 -7.39 -5.14
C ALA A 90 23.75 -6.11 -4.53
N ILE A 91 23.53 -6.10 -3.21
CA ILE A 91 23.03 -4.93 -2.48
C ILE A 91 24.07 -3.81 -2.51
N VAL A 92 25.32 -4.09 -2.13
CA VAL A 92 26.43 -3.12 -2.15
C VAL A 92 26.62 -2.54 -3.55
N GLY A 93 26.65 -3.41 -4.57
CA GLY A 93 26.80 -2.99 -5.97
C GLY A 93 25.67 -2.08 -6.43
N LYS A 94 24.43 -2.32 -5.99
CA LYS A 94 23.28 -1.49 -6.33
C LYS A 94 23.26 -0.17 -5.55
N ALA A 95 23.59 -0.17 -4.26
CA ALA A 95 23.73 1.05 -3.45
C ALA A 95 24.82 1.99 -4.02
N THR A 96 25.94 1.41 -4.46
CA THR A 96 27.05 2.15 -5.08
C THR A 96 26.64 2.84 -6.39
N ARG A 97 25.85 2.15 -7.23
CA ARG A 97 25.39 2.70 -8.53
C ARG A 97 24.27 3.73 -8.37
N GLU A 98 23.40 3.56 -7.38
CA GLU A 98 22.22 4.40 -7.17
C GLU A 98 22.31 5.12 -5.82
N ARG A 99 22.86 6.34 -5.81
CA ARG A 99 23.05 7.13 -4.57
C ARG A 99 21.80 7.26 -3.68
N LYS A 100 20.60 7.25 -4.26
CA LYS A 100 19.32 7.30 -3.53
C LYS A 100 19.05 6.04 -2.67
N LEU A 101 19.75 4.95 -2.95
CA LEU A 101 19.71 3.66 -2.23
C LEU A 101 20.90 3.49 -1.28
N SER A 102 21.71 4.53 -1.08
CA SER A 102 22.82 4.49 -0.12
C SER A 102 22.31 4.21 1.28
N GLY A 103 23.01 3.35 2.00
CA GLY A 103 22.61 2.87 3.33
C GLY A 103 21.43 1.91 3.32
N MET A 104 21.07 1.32 2.18
CA MET A 104 20.15 0.19 2.16
C MET A 104 20.82 -1.07 2.72
N GLY A 105 20.04 -1.87 3.41
CA GLY A 105 20.45 -3.17 3.91
C GLY A 105 19.27 -4.04 4.25
N THR A 106 19.53 -5.28 4.62
CA THR A 106 18.48 -6.20 5.04
C THR A 106 19.03 -7.28 5.97
N THR A 107 18.17 -7.76 6.86
CA THR A 107 18.41 -9.00 7.60
C THR A 107 18.16 -10.20 6.69
N VAL A 108 18.66 -11.38 7.07
CA VAL A 108 18.27 -12.65 6.48
C VAL A 108 18.12 -13.67 7.60
N THR A 109 16.99 -14.35 7.66
CA THR A 109 16.84 -15.59 8.42
C THR A 109 16.20 -16.61 7.50
N ALA A 110 16.91 -17.69 7.20
CA ALA A 110 16.49 -18.71 6.26
C ALA A 110 16.69 -20.11 6.84
N VAL A 111 15.73 -21.00 6.62
CA VAL A 111 15.79 -22.40 7.03
C VAL A 111 15.48 -23.27 5.82
N SER A 112 16.27 -24.31 5.62
CA SER A 112 16.04 -25.34 4.62
C SER A 112 15.94 -26.73 5.22
N LEU A 113 15.05 -27.57 4.66
CA LEU A 113 14.93 -28.99 4.97
C LEU A 113 15.60 -29.81 3.86
N VAL A 114 16.66 -30.53 4.19
CA VAL A 114 17.39 -31.39 3.25
C VAL A 114 17.84 -32.68 3.93
N ALA A 115 17.62 -33.84 3.31
CA ALA A 115 18.04 -35.14 3.85
C ALA A 115 17.66 -35.40 5.33
N GLY A 116 16.55 -34.84 5.82
CA GLY A 116 16.15 -34.96 7.22
C GLY A 116 16.97 -34.10 8.19
N TYR A 117 17.61 -33.05 7.69
CA TYR A 117 18.31 -32.03 8.47
C TYR A 117 17.74 -30.64 8.20
N TRP A 118 17.67 -29.85 9.26
CA TRP A 118 17.48 -28.40 9.18
C TRP A 118 18.82 -27.73 8.97
N VAL A 119 18.90 -26.87 7.97
CA VAL A 119 20.02 -25.96 7.73
C VAL A 119 19.51 -24.53 7.91
N LEU A 120 20.03 -23.82 8.90
CA LEU A 120 19.69 -22.43 9.22
C LEU A 120 20.83 -21.52 8.79
N ALA A 121 20.49 -20.42 8.11
CA ALA A 121 21.37 -19.28 7.88
C ALA A 121 20.75 -18.02 8.49
N HIS A 122 21.52 -17.27 9.27
CA HIS A 122 20.99 -16.12 10.01
C HIS A 122 21.98 -14.94 10.04
N ILE A 123 21.47 -13.75 9.75
CA ILE A 123 22.13 -12.46 9.99
C ILE A 123 21.10 -11.37 10.24
N GLY A 124 21.18 -10.70 11.39
CA GLY A 124 20.30 -9.59 11.76
C GLY A 124 19.57 -9.89 13.07
N ASP A 125 18.40 -9.29 13.25
CA ASP A 125 17.58 -9.40 14.46
C ASP A 125 16.17 -9.97 14.18
N SER A 126 15.90 -10.38 12.94
CA SER A 126 14.83 -11.33 12.65
C SER A 126 15.07 -12.65 13.37
N ARG A 127 14.00 -13.34 13.77
CA ARG A 127 14.12 -14.52 14.65
C ARG A 127 13.59 -15.80 14.01
N GLY A 128 14.28 -16.90 14.32
CA GLY A 128 13.83 -18.25 14.03
C GLY A 128 13.55 -19.01 15.33
N TYR A 129 12.37 -19.58 15.43
CA TYR A 129 11.94 -20.42 16.55
C TYR A 129 11.57 -21.82 16.04
N LEU A 130 11.95 -22.83 16.80
CA LEU A 130 11.58 -24.23 16.57
C LEU A 130 10.68 -24.69 17.72
N LEU A 131 9.44 -25.05 17.41
CA LEU A 131 8.57 -25.78 18.32
C LEU A 131 8.80 -27.28 18.12
N ARG A 132 9.29 -27.94 19.17
CA ARG A 132 9.54 -29.39 19.18
C ARG A 132 9.13 -29.96 20.54
N ASP A 133 8.38 -31.07 20.51
CA ASP A 133 7.95 -31.77 21.73
C ASP A 133 7.25 -30.84 22.76
N GLY A 134 6.43 -29.88 22.26
CA GLY A 134 5.72 -28.90 23.10
C GLY A 134 6.63 -27.86 23.77
N LYS A 135 7.81 -27.61 23.22
CA LYS A 135 8.75 -26.60 23.72
C LYS A 135 9.18 -25.68 22.60
N LEU A 136 9.02 -24.38 22.82
CA LEU A 136 9.55 -23.36 21.93
C LEU A 136 11.04 -23.15 22.22
N ILE A 137 11.87 -23.33 21.19
CA ILE A 137 13.31 -23.13 21.26
C ILE A 137 13.66 -22.01 20.28
N ARG A 138 14.21 -20.91 20.79
CA ARG A 138 14.79 -19.87 19.94
C ARG A 138 16.10 -20.37 19.34
N MET A 139 16.17 -20.35 18.02
CA MET A 139 17.28 -20.95 17.25
C MET A 139 18.28 -19.92 16.75
N THR A 140 17.90 -18.63 16.74
CA THR A 140 18.76 -17.51 16.36
C THR A 140 19.12 -16.64 17.56
N GLN A 141 20.27 -15.98 17.50
CA GLN A 141 20.66 -14.94 18.45
C GLN A 141 20.75 -13.62 17.69
N ASP A 142 20.06 -12.58 18.18
CA ASP A 142 20.00 -11.32 17.44
C ASP A 142 21.39 -10.70 17.32
N HIS A 143 21.75 -10.27 16.11
CA HIS A 143 22.92 -9.43 15.89
C HIS A 143 22.60 -7.97 16.18
N SER A 144 22.16 -7.67 17.41
CA SER A 144 21.79 -6.31 17.85
C SER A 144 22.70 -5.79 18.96
N TYR A 145 22.71 -4.47 19.13
CA TYR A 145 23.51 -3.81 20.15
C TYR A 145 23.10 -4.26 21.56
N VAL A 146 21.80 -4.38 21.82
CA VAL A 146 21.29 -4.86 23.11
C VAL A 146 21.65 -6.31 23.37
N GLN A 147 21.66 -7.18 22.34
CA GLN A 147 22.12 -8.56 22.50
C GLN A 147 23.62 -8.62 22.82
N HIS A 148 24.44 -7.74 22.23
CA HIS A 148 25.85 -7.63 22.60
C HIS A 148 26.05 -7.21 24.06
N LEU A 149 25.24 -6.26 24.56
CA LEU A 149 25.28 -5.86 25.97
C LEU A 149 24.84 -6.99 26.91
N ILE A 150 23.85 -7.79 26.54
CA ILE A 150 23.44 -9.00 27.29
C ILE A 150 24.61 -10.00 27.31
N ASN A 151 25.18 -10.32 26.15
CA ASN A 151 26.25 -11.31 26.02
C ASN A 151 27.51 -10.92 26.81
N THR A 152 27.75 -9.62 26.99
CA THR A 152 28.88 -9.09 27.78
C THR A 152 28.53 -8.83 29.24
N GLY A 153 27.32 -9.19 29.69
CA GLY A 153 26.86 -9.02 31.07
C GLY A 153 26.67 -7.56 31.51
N ARG A 154 26.53 -6.64 30.56
CA ARG A 154 26.34 -5.19 30.83
C ARG A 154 24.90 -4.84 31.19
N ILE A 155 23.93 -5.58 30.64
CA ILE A 155 22.50 -5.44 30.92
C ILE A 155 21.86 -6.83 31.01
N SER A 156 20.73 -6.91 31.69
CA SER A 156 19.84 -8.07 31.69
C SER A 156 18.90 -8.08 30.48
N GLU A 157 18.28 -9.23 30.20
CA GLU A 157 17.25 -9.36 29.16
C GLU A 157 16.03 -8.45 29.41
N ALA A 158 15.67 -8.24 30.68
CA ALA A 158 14.57 -7.35 31.05
C ALA A 158 14.89 -5.87 30.75
N GLU A 159 16.14 -5.45 30.97
CA GLU A 159 16.60 -4.09 30.67
C GLU A 159 16.71 -3.86 29.16
N ALA A 160 17.10 -4.88 28.38
CA ALA A 160 17.22 -4.79 26.94
C ALA A 160 15.92 -4.36 26.24
N LYS A 161 14.76 -4.83 26.72
CA LYS A 161 13.43 -4.50 26.14
C LYS A 161 13.14 -3.00 26.13
N ASN A 162 13.58 -2.28 27.16
CA ASN A 162 13.33 -0.85 27.32
C ASN A 162 14.55 0.01 26.95
N HIS A 163 15.60 -0.60 26.38
CA HIS A 163 16.83 0.11 26.08
C HIS A 163 16.60 1.13 24.93
N PRO A 164 17.15 2.36 25.03
CA PRO A 164 16.98 3.39 24.00
C PRO A 164 17.49 2.96 22.62
N GLN A 165 18.50 2.10 22.59
CA GLN A 165 19.14 1.58 21.37
C GLN A 165 18.71 0.13 21.04
N ARG A 166 17.51 -0.30 21.44
CA ARG A 166 17.03 -1.67 21.17
C ARG A 166 16.90 -2.01 19.68
N ASN A 167 16.63 -1.00 18.84
CA ASN A 167 16.49 -1.15 17.39
C ASN A 167 17.83 -1.01 16.62
N VAL A 168 18.98 -1.02 17.31
CA VAL A 168 20.28 -0.88 16.66
C VAL A 168 20.81 -2.27 16.29
N VAL A 169 20.78 -2.58 15.00
CA VAL A 169 21.34 -3.82 14.44
C VAL A 169 22.84 -3.64 14.18
N MET A 170 23.61 -4.67 14.52
CA MET A 170 25.07 -4.70 14.47
C MET A 170 25.64 -5.54 13.31
N ARG A 171 24.86 -6.46 12.73
CA ARG A 171 25.22 -7.20 11.50
C ARG A 171 24.01 -7.33 10.59
N VAL A 172 24.13 -6.85 9.37
CA VAL A 172 23.12 -6.92 8.29
C VAL A 172 23.83 -7.00 6.95
N LEU A 173 23.12 -7.42 5.90
CA LEU A 173 23.61 -7.26 4.54
C LEU A 173 23.42 -5.81 4.11
N GLY A 174 24.39 -5.20 3.43
CA GLY A 174 24.27 -3.82 2.98
C GLY A 174 25.62 -3.16 2.72
N ASP A 175 25.55 -1.90 2.31
CA ASP A 175 26.71 -1.01 2.11
C ASP A 175 27.21 -0.43 3.45
N PHE A 176 27.53 -1.34 4.38
CA PHE A 176 28.09 -1.03 5.69
C PHE A 176 29.42 -1.77 5.84
N ASP A 177 30.41 -1.12 6.47
CA ASP A 177 31.73 -1.73 6.75
C ASP A 177 31.64 -2.67 7.98
N ILE A 178 30.92 -3.77 7.82
CA ILE A 178 30.56 -4.74 8.86
C ILE A 178 30.67 -6.15 8.25
N ASP A 179 31.07 -7.14 9.05
CA ASP A 179 31.14 -8.55 8.62
C ASP A 179 29.77 -9.09 8.16
N PRO A 180 29.60 -9.40 6.86
CA PRO A 180 28.32 -9.83 6.30
C PRO A 180 28.13 -11.35 6.36
N ARG A 181 29.10 -12.11 6.86
CA ARG A 181 29.01 -13.58 6.90
C ARG A 181 27.81 -14.00 7.76
N PRO A 182 26.95 -14.91 7.30
CA PRO A 182 25.86 -15.42 8.12
C PRO A 182 26.34 -16.44 9.15
N ASP A 183 25.57 -16.60 10.21
CA ASP A 183 25.69 -17.72 11.12
C ASP A 183 25.00 -18.94 10.50
N ILE A 184 25.73 -20.05 10.33
CA ILE A 184 25.21 -21.30 9.77
C ILE A 184 25.07 -22.35 10.89
N SER A 185 23.93 -23.04 10.95
CA SER A 185 23.76 -24.18 11.85
C SER A 185 23.01 -25.34 11.18
N ILE A 186 23.44 -26.56 11.49
CA ILE A 186 22.89 -27.79 10.92
C ILE A 186 22.42 -28.68 12.06
N ARG A 187 21.18 -29.19 11.98
CA ARG A 187 20.58 -30.00 13.05
C ARG A 187 19.66 -31.10 12.49
N PRO A 188 19.54 -32.26 13.16
CA PRO A 188 18.57 -33.27 12.76
C PRO A 188 17.14 -32.73 12.83
N ALA A 189 16.38 -32.95 11.76
CA ALA A 189 14.95 -32.69 11.71
C ALA A 189 14.18 -33.89 12.28
N LYS A 190 13.02 -33.61 12.85
CA LYS A 190 12.06 -34.62 13.29
C LYS A 190 10.71 -34.34 12.65
N ALA A 191 9.92 -35.39 12.48
CA ALA A 191 8.52 -35.26 12.13
C ALA A 191 7.80 -34.37 13.16
N ALA A 192 6.87 -33.55 12.68
CA ALA A 192 6.10 -32.57 13.46
C ALA A 192 6.94 -31.43 14.07
N ASP A 193 8.21 -31.27 13.67
CA ASP A 193 8.92 -30.02 13.91
C ASP A 193 8.17 -28.88 13.23
N ARG A 194 7.92 -27.80 13.98
CA ARG A 194 7.30 -26.58 13.46
C ARG A 194 8.25 -25.40 13.64
N TRP A 195 8.65 -24.81 12.53
CA TRP A 195 9.41 -23.57 12.50
C TRP A 195 8.50 -22.36 12.41
N MET A 196 8.88 -21.30 13.13
CA MET A 196 8.39 -19.95 12.93
C MET A 196 9.57 -19.03 12.62
N LEU A 197 9.54 -18.36 11.47
CA LEU A 197 10.42 -17.24 11.17
C LEU A 197 9.62 -15.94 11.29
N CYS A 198 10.19 -14.90 11.88
CA CYS A 198 9.50 -13.62 12.04
C CYS A 198 10.43 -12.40 12.01
N SER A 199 9.91 -11.27 11.51
CA SER A 199 10.58 -9.97 11.59
C SER A 199 10.45 -9.37 12.99
N ASP A 200 11.20 -8.30 13.25
CA ASP A 200 11.22 -7.62 14.56
C ASP A 200 9.84 -7.01 14.92
N GLY A 201 9.03 -6.66 13.91
CA GLY A 201 7.68 -6.18 14.08
C GLY A 201 6.74 -7.18 14.75
N LEU A 202 7.10 -8.46 14.81
CA LEU A 202 6.39 -9.50 15.57
C LEU A 202 7.08 -9.78 16.90
N CYS A 203 8.36 -10.20 16.87
CA CYS A 203 9.07 -10.64 18.07
C CYS A 203 9.55 -9.51 18.99
N GLY A 204 9.43 -8.25 18.53
CA GLY A 204 9.63 -7.05 19.31
C GLY A 204 8.41 -6.64 20.16
N VAL A 205 7.22 -7.20 19.87
CA VAL A 205 5.98 -6.87 20.60
C VAL A 205 5.30 -8.08 21.25
N LEU A 206 5.53 -9.29 20.73
CA LEU A 206 5.00 -10.54 21.31
C LEU A 206 6.07 -11.23 22.16
N GLU A 207 5.68 -11.65 23.36
CA GLU A 207 6.50 -12.48 24.23
C GLU A 207 6.58 -13.93 23.73
N ASP A 208 7.70 -14.61 24.02
CA ASP A 208 7.94 -16.00 23.62
C ASP A 208 6.84 -16.96 24.14
N SER A 209 6.28 -16.71 25.33
CA SER A 209 5.17 -17.51 25.87
C SER A 209 3.90 -17.42 25.02
N THR A 210 3.61 -16.23 24.49
CA THR A 210 2.46 -15.98 23.63
C THR A 210 2.66 -16.63 22.27
N ILE A 211 3.89 -16.56 21.74
CA ILE A 211 4.28 -17.24 20.50
C ILE A 211 4.10 -18.74 20.66
N GLN A 212 4.61 -19.32 21.75
CA GLN A 212 4.50 -20.76 22.03
C GLN A 212 3.03 -21.21 22.08
N GLU A 213 2.18 -20.51 22.84
CA GLU A 213 0.76 -20.84 22.97
C GLU A 213 0.06 -20.88 21.61
N VAL A 214 0.35 -19.94 20.71
CA VAL A 214 -0.28 -19.90 19.38
C VAL A 214 0.25 -21.01 18.48
N LEU A 215 1.56 -21.28 18.49
CA LEU A 215 2.16 -22.34 17.68
C LEU A 215 1.67 -23.74 18.11
N GLU A 216 1.39 -23.94 19.40
CA GLU A 216 0.83 -25.19 19.95
C GLU A 216 -0.67 -25.34 19.70
N SER A 217 -1.44 -24.26 19.84
CA SER A 217 -2.91 -24.32 19.81
C SER A 217 -3.50 -24.31 18.40
N VAL A 218 -2.81 -23.76 17.40
CA VAL A 218 -3.34 -23.60 16.04
C VAL A 218 -2.61 -24.54 15.08
N SER A 219 -3.27 -25.62 14.67
CA SER A 219 -2.65 -26.63 13.80
C SER A 219 -2.50 -26.19 12.35
N ASP A 220 -3.45 -25.41 11.81
CA ASP A 220 -3.36 -24.90 10.44
C ASP A 220 -2.28 -23.81 10.32
N GLN A 221 -1.34 -23.98 9.38
CA GLN A 221 -0.19 -23.09 9.28
C GLN A 221 -0.62 -21.66 8.90
N GLU A 222 -1.59 -21.51 8.00
CA GLU A 222 -2.03 -20.20 7.53
C GLU A 222 -2.77 -19.46 8.65
N GLU A 223 -3.71 -20.13 9.32
CA GLU A 223 -4.41 -19.58 10.48
C GLU A 223 -3.44 -19.18 11.59
N CYS A 224 -2.40 -19.99 11.82
CA CYS A 224 -1.37 -19.70 12.82
C CYS A 224 -0.61 -18.40 12.45
N ALA A 225 -0.12 -18.30 11.22
CA ALA A 225 0.56 -17.10 10.71
C ALA A 225 -0.36 -15.85 10.77
N GLN A 226 -1.61 -15.99 10.32
CA GLN A 226 -2.63 -14.94 10.35
C GLN A 226 -2.90 -14.43 11.77
N ARG A 227 -3.02 -15.36 12.73
CA ARG A 227 -3.27 -15.05 14.13
C ARG A 227 -2.08 -14.33 14.76
N LEU A 228 -0.86 -14.80 14.53
CA LEU A 228 0.36 -14.18 15.04
C LEU A 228 0.54 -12.75 14.53
N VAL A 229 0.42 -12.53 13.22
CA VAL A 229 0.51 -11.19 12.62
C VAL A 229 -0.60 -10.28 13.16
N THR A 230 -1.83 -10.80 13.26
CA THR A 230 -2.95 -10.03 13.85
C THR A 230 -2.70 -9.65 15.31
N MET A 231 -2.11 -10.56 16.11
CA MET A 231 -1.79 -10.30 17.51
C MET A 231 -0.70 -9.24 17.65
N ALA A 232 0.36 -9.30 16.84
CA ALA A 232 1.42 -8.29 16.84
C ALA A 232 0.90 -6.90 16.48
N LEU A 233 0.02 -6.80 15.47
CA LEU A 233 -0.62 -5.53 15.12
C LEU A 233 -1.51 -5.00 16.25
N LYS A 234 -2.30 -5.87 16.90
CA LYS A 234 -3.14 -5.50 18.05
C LYS A 234 -2.32 -5.12 19.28
N ALA A 235 -1.14 -5.70 19.46
CA ALA A 235 -0.19 -5.34 20.51
C ALA A 235 0.48 -3.98 20.29
N GLY A 236 0.24 -3.35 19.13
CA GLY A 236 0.74 -2.01 18.82
C GLY A 236 2.05 -1.99 18.06
N SER A 237 2.34 -3.03 17.26
CA SER A 237 3.51 -3.02 16.37
C SER A 237 3.52 -1.77 15.49
N THR A 238 4.67 -1.09 15.49
CA THR A 238 4.92 0.10 14.68
C THR A 238 5.68 -0.20 13.39
N ASP A 239 6.02 -1.46 13.16
CA ASP A 239 6.80 -1.88 12.00
C ASP A 239 6.01 -2.74 11.01
N ASN A 240 6.67 -3.12 9.93
CA ASN A 240 6.22 -4.21 9.08
C ASN A 240 6.20 -5.51 9.91
N VAL A 241 5.20 -6.35 9.68
CA VAL A 241 5.00 -7.57 10.47
C VAL A 241 4.91 -8.75 9.53
N THR A 242 5.89 -9.63 9.60
CA THR A 242 5.98 -10.80 8.75
C THR A 242 6.23 -12.05 9.57
N ALA A 243 5.49 -13.12 9.26
CA ALA A 243 5.62 -14.42 9.89
C ALA A 243 5.58 -15.54 8.83
N ILE A 244 6.45 -16.53 8.98
CA ILE A 244 6.45 -17.76 8.19
C ILE A 244 6.29 -18.94 9.14
N ILE A 245 5.32 -19.82 8.87
CA ILE A 245 5.16 -21.09 9.58
C ILE A 245 5.56 -22.21 8.64
N ALA A 246 6.39 -23.14 9.11
CA ALA A 246 6.88 -24.25 8.30
C ALA A 246 6.92 -25.56 9.09
N ASP A 247 6.22 -26.58 8.62
CA ASP A 247 6.09 -27.87 9.29
C ASP A 247 6.85 -28.96 8.54
N ALA A 248 7.61 -29.77 9.26
CA ALA A 248 8.15 -31.02 8.73
C ALA A 248 7.14 -32.16 8.91
N THR A 249 6.64 -32.70 7.80
CA THR A 249 5.69 -33.81 7.77
C THR A 249 6.34 -35.06 7.21
N LEU A 250 5.85 -36.24 7.61
CA LEU A 250 6.27 -37.52 7.03
C LEU A 250 5.48 -37.77 5.74
N ALA A 251 6.12 -38.36 4.72
CA ALA A 251 5.35 -39.01 3.66
C ALA A 251 4.51 -40.13 4.28
N LEU A 252 3.19 -39.98 4.24
CA LEU A 252 2.25 -41.02 4.68
C LEU A 252 2.22 -42.21 3.70
N ASP A 253 2.67 -42.01 2.45
CA ASP A 253 2.81 -43.09 1.46
C ASP A 253 3.91 -42.73 0.43
N ALA A 254 5.04 -43.44 0.46
CA ALA A 254 6.16 -43.24 -0.49
C ALA A 254 5.81 -43.66 -1.93
N ASN A 255 4.68 -44.35 -2.13
CA ASN A 255 4.18 -44.81 -3.43
C ASN A 255 2.99 -43.97 -3.95
N ALA A 256 2.54 -42.95 -3.22
CA ALA A 256 1.55 -42.02 -3.74
C ALA A 256 2.22 -41.14 -4.80
N PHE A 257 1.89 -41.40 -6.06
CA PHE A 257 2.38 -40.68 -7.26
C PHE A 257 2.08 -39.16 -7.27
N ASP A 258 1.33 -38.65 -6.29
CA ASP A 258 0.96 -37.24 -6.10
C ASP A 258 1.28 -36.81 -4.66
N LEU A 259 2.57 -36.66 -4.32
CA LEU A 259 2.92 -35.81 -3.18
C LEU A 259 2.54 -34.38 -3.56
N PRO A 260 1.71 -33.66 -2.78
CA PRO A 260 1.23 -32.36 -3.19
C PRO A 260 2.40 -31.37 -3.18
N HIS A 261 2.90 -31.04 -4.37
CA HIS A 261 3.85 -29.96 -4.57
C HIS A 261 3.19 -28.65 -4.19
N GLN A 262 3.67 -28.04 -3.11
CA GLN A 262 3.19 -26.74 -2.69
C GLN A 262 3.77 -25.65 -3.60
N THR A 263 2.92 -24.86 -4.23
CA THR A 263 3.34 -23.63 -4.92
C THR A 263 4.02 -22.68 -3.92
N PRO A 264 5.30 -22.29 -4.13
CA PRO A 264 5.97 -21.37 -3.24
C PRO A 264 5.23 -20.03 -3.11
N LEU A 265 5.13 -19.53 -1.88
CA LEU A 265 4.44 -18.30 -1.52
C LEU A 265 5.42 -17.17 -1.22
N ILE A 266 5.23 -16.03 -1.89
CA ILE A 266 6.12 -14.86 -1.77
C ILE A 266 5.38 -13.71 -1.09
N GLY A 267 5.87 -13.29 0.06
CA GLY A 267 5.32 -12.21 0.88
C GLY A 267 6.11 -10.90 0.82
N GLY A 268 5.50 -9.83 1.31
CA GLY A 268 6.16 -8.54 1.46
C GLY A 268 6.50 -7.84 0.14
N ALA A 269 7.62 -7.11 0.10
CA ALA A 269 8.11 -6.37 -1.06
C ALA A 269 8.38 -7.29 -2.26
N ALA A 270 9.01 -8.45 -2.02
CA ALA A 270 9.27 -9.46 -3.06
C ALA A 270 7.98 -9.97 -3.73
N GLY A 271 6.84 -9.96 -3.02
CA GLY A 271 5.53 -10.35 -3.57
C GLY A 271 5.01 -9.43 -4.68
N SER A 272 5.67 -8.29 -4.94
CA SER A 272 5.41 -7.42 -6.08
C SER A 272 6.13 -7.85 -7.37
N SER A 273 7.16 -8.69 -7.26
CA SER A 273 8.05 -9.11 -8.35
C SER A 273 8.15 -10.65 -8.39
N LEU A 274 7.04 -11.31 -8.76
CA LEU A 274 6.93 -12.76 -8.73
C LEU A 274 7.64 -13.43 -9.92
N GLU A 275 7.68 -12.78 -11.07
CA GLU A 275 8.20 -13.33 -12.31
C GLU A 275 9.69 -13.70 -12.23
N PRO A 276 10.59 -12.84 -11.72
CA PRO A 276 11.99 -13.23 -11.57
C PRO A 276 12.18 -14.42 -10.63
N ILE A 277 11.34 -14.56 -9.60
CA ILE A 277 11.41 -15.69 -8.67
C ILE A 277 10.94 -16.98 -9.38
N ALA A 278 9.85 -16.92 -10.15
CA ALA A 278 9.40 -18.04 -10.96
C ALA A 278 10.47 -18.49 -11.97
N ASP A 279 11.15 -17.53 -12.61
CA ASP A 279 12.26 -17.80 -13.53
C ASP A 279 13.46 -18.42 -12.80
N ILE A 280 13.78 -17.96 -11.59
CA ILE A 280 14.86 -18.52 -10.76
C ILE A 280 14.51 -19.93 -10.29
N ILE A 281 13.28 -20.26 -9.95
CA ILE A 281 12.95 -21.61 -9.47
C ILE A 281 12.67 -22.56 -10.64
N GLY A 282 12.25 -22.02 -11.79
CA GLY A 282 11.80 -22.82 -12.93
C GLY A 282 10.40 -23.42 -12.73
N SER A 283 9.62 -22.90 -11.78
CA SER A 283 8.27 -23.37 -11.47
C SER A 283 7.33 -22.21 -11.09
N GLN A 284 6.04 -22.52 -10.97
CA GLN A 284 5.03 -21.54 -10.62
C GLN A 284 5.20 -21.06 -9.17
N VAL A 285 5.02 -19.76 -8.94
CA VAL A 285 5.00 -19.14 -7.60
C VAL A 285 3.76 -18.28 -7.43
N ALA A 286 3.32 -18.09 -6.20
CA ALA A 286 2.16 -17.25 -5.87
C ALA A 286 2.50 -16.20 -4.81
N SER A 287 1.74 -15.10 -4.81
CA SER A 287 1.78 -14.14 -3.72
C SER A 287 1.21 -14.76 -2.45
N ALA A 288 1.87 -14.53 -1.32
CA ALA A 288 1.38 -14.92 0.00
C ALA A 288 -0.04 -14.41 0.26
N PRO A 289 -0.86 -15.15 1.04
CA PRO A 289 -2.20 -14.74 1.40
C PRO A 289 -2.17 -13.38 2.12
N ALA A 290 -3.10 -12.51 1.75
CA ALA A 290 -3.28 -11.25 2.45
C ALA A 290 -3.77 -11.50 3.89
N LEU A 291 -3.43 -10.61 4.81
CA LEU A 291 -3.96 -10.65 6.18
C LEU A 291 -5.51 -10.62 6.14
N ARG A 292 -6.15 -11.67 6.65
CA ARG A 292 -7.61 -11.83 6.70
C ARG A 292 -8.17 -10.74 7.61
N GLN A 293 -8.79 -9.72 7.02
CA GLN A 293 -9.25 -8.55 7.77
C GLN A 293 -10.28 -8.95 8.85
N SER A 294 -10.11 -8.43 10.07
CA SER A 294 -11.25 -7.81 10.76
C SER A 294 -11.61 -6.56 9.94
N GLY A 295 -12.67 -6.64 9.14
CA GLY A 295 -12.99 -5.73 8.01
C GLY A 295 -13.25 -4.24 8.28
N ASN A 296 -12.62 -3.58 9.27
CA ASN A 296 -12.97 -2.19 9.60
C ASN A 296 -11.90 -1.38 10.36
N ASN A 297 -10.60 -1.51 10.06
CA ASN A 297 -9.61 -0.76 10.84
C ASN A 297 -9.37 0.69 10.30
N PRO A 298 -9.43 1.75 11.15
CA PRO A 298 -9.33 3.15 10.73
C PRO A 298 -8.03 3.53 9.99
N ALA A 299 -6.90 2.90 10.30
CA ALA A 299 -5.61 3.20 9.67
C ALA A 299 -5.63 2.95 8.14
N ARG A 300 -6.26 1.84 7.70
CA ARG A 300 -6.38 1.51 6.27
C ARG A 300 -7.35 2.45 5.55
N ARG A 301 -8.43 2.90 6.23
CA ARG A 301 -9.30 3.97 5.72
C ARG A 301 -8.56 5.30 5.60
N ALA A 302 -7.74 5.66 6.58
CA ALA A 302 -6.95 6.88 6.55
C ALA A 302 -5.88 6.87 5.45
N ALA A 303 -5.23 5.73 5.21
CA ALA A 303 -4.30 5.54 4.11
C ALA A 303 -4.99 5.65 2.73
N ALA A 304 -6.17 5.02 2.57
CA ALA A 304 -6.96 5.11 1.34
C ALA A 304 -7.46 6.54 1.05
N LEU A 305 -7.78 7.32 2.10
CA LEU A 305 -8.19 8.72 1.96
C LEU A 305 -7.03 9.65 1.55
N ARG A 306 -5.78 9.29 1.87
CA ARG A 306 -4.60 10.09 1.48
C ARG A 306 -4.19 9.90 0.01
N ASN A 307 -4.47 8.74 -0.59
CA ASN A 307 -4.15 8.44 -1.98
C ASN A 307 -5.37 7.84 -2.71
N PRO A 308 -6.33 8.67 -3.16
CA PRO A 308 -7.56 8.20 -3.83
C PRO A 308 -7.31 7.54 -5.20
N SER A 309 -6.10 7.62 -5.75
CA SER A 309 -5.71 6.99 -7.03
C SER A 309 -5.30 5.52 -6.90
N GLN A 310 -5.13 4.99 -5.69
CA GLN A 310 -5.01 3.54 -5.48
C GLN A 310 -6.41 2.97 -5.21
N GLN A 311 -7.09 2.57 -6.28
CA GLN A 311 -8.32 1.79 -6.18
C GLN A 311 -8.10 0.59 -5.25
N THR A 312 -9.03 0.43 -4.31
CA THR A 312 -9.19 -0.78 -3.48
C THR A 312 -9.08 -2.02 -4.37
N PRO A 313 -8.20 -2.99 -4.07
CA PRO A 313 -8.20 -4.25 -4.79
C PRO A 313 -9.56 -4.93 -4.55
N GLN A 314 -10.39 -4.97 -5.58
CA GLN A 314 -11.56 -5.83 -5.61
C GLN A 314 -11.08 -7.28 -5.59
N GLY A 315 -11.36 -8.00 -4.50
CA GLY A 315 -11.06 -9.43 -4.35
C GLY A 315 -9.56 -9.74 -4.26
N SER A 316 -9.08 -10.13 -3.09
CA SER A 316 -7.71 -10.63 -2.91
C SER A 316 -7.57 -12.02 -3.55
N THR A 317 -7.54 -12.11 -4.88
CA THR A 317 -7.07 -13.32 -5.55
C THR A 317 -5.55 -13.32 -5.45
N ALA A 318 -4.97 -14.42 -4.97
CA ALA A 318 -3.52 -14.60 -4.96
C ALA A 318 -3.00 -14.43 -6.39
N ARG A 319 -2.01 -13.56 -6.58
CA ARG A 319 -1.35 -13.37 -7.87
C ARG A 319 -0.42 -14.56 -8.09
N VAL A 320 -0.44 -15.12 -9.28
CA VAL A 320 0.36 -16.29 -9.62
C VAL A 320 1.24 -15.96 -10.83
N ALA A 321 2.51 -16.31 -10.76
CA ALA A 321 3.47 -16.13 -11.86
C ALA A 321 4.02 -17.50 -12.29
N GLN A 322 4.14 -17.67 -13.60
CA GLN A 322 4.76 -18.83 -14.22
C GLN A 322 6.16 -18.48 -14.74
N PRO A 323 7.06 -19.47 -14.86
CA PRO A 323 8.37 -19.26 -15.46
C PRO A 323 8.25 -18.80 -16.92
N SER A 324 9.30 -18.15 -17.42
CA SER A 324 9.37 -17.56 -18.75
C SER A 324 9.20 -18.59 -19.87
N THR A 325 9.73 -19.80 -19.70
CA THR A 325 9.57 -20.92 -20.63
C THR A 325 8.09 -21.28 -20.85
N GLU A 326 7.31 -21.43 -19.78
CA GLU A 326 5.86 -21.69 -19.86
C GLU A 326 5.07 -20.48 -20.40
N ARG A 327 5.49 -19.26 -20.08
CA ARG A 327 4.88 -18.02 -20.61
C ARG A 327 5.10 -17.86 -22.11
N GLU A 328 6.22 -18.35 -22.63
CA GLU A 328 6.52 -18.39 -24.07
C GLU A 328 5.67 -19.43 -24.80
N GLU A 329 5.60 -20.65 -24.27
CA GLU A 329 4.80 -21.74 -24.84
C GLU A 329 3.29 -21.40 -24.87
N SER A 330 2.80 -20.71 -23.85
CA SER A 330 1.41 -20.25 -23.76
C SER A 330 1.11 -18.95 -24.52
N GLY A 331 2.10 -18.33 -25.18
CA GLY A 331 1.94 -17.08 -25.92
C GLY A 331 1.62 -15.85 -25.06
N ARG A 332 1.79 -15.94 -23.73
CA ARG A 332 1.55 -14.83 -22.78
C ARG A 332 2.71 -13.86 -22.65
N ARG A 333 3.87 -14.18 -23.22
CA ARG A 333 4.99 -13.26 -23.31
C ARG A 333 4.77 -12.29 -24.48
N LEU A 334 4.53 -11.02 -24.19
CA LEU A 334 4.97 -9.94 -25.09
C LEU A 334 6.50 -10.08 -25.15
N VAL A 335 7.01 -10.68 -26.22
CA VAL A 335 8.43 -10.95 -26.49
C VAL A 335 9.27 -9.74 -26.05
N PRO A 336 10.04 -9.82 -24.95
CA PRO A 336 11.13 -8.89 -24.75
C PRO A 336 12.23 -9.35 -25.72
N ASP A 337 12.59 -8.43 -26.61
CA ASP A 337 13.72 -8.47 -27.52
C ASP A 337 14.88 -9.31 -26.94
N THR A 338 14.91 -10.60 -27.28
CA THR A 338 16.07 -11.45 -27.03
C THR A 338 17.13 -10.87 -27.93
N GLY A 339 18.25 -10.43 -27.36
CA GLY A 339 19.39 -9.91 -28.12
C GLY A 339 20.07 -10.99 -28.96
N GLU A 340 19.30 -11.73 -29.75
CA GLU A 340 19.75 -12.69 -30.73
C GLU A 340 20.61 -11.96 -31.74
N ILE A 341 21.83 -12.45 -31.89
CA ILE A 341 22.77 -11.93 -32.86
C ILE A 341 22.20 -12.26 -34.25
N PRO A 342 21.88 -11.26 -35.09
CA PRO A 342 21.27 -11.50 -36.37
C PRO A 342 22.24 -12.28 -37.26
N ILE A 343 21.77 -13.39 -37.84
CA ILE A 343 22.53 -14.13 -38.84
C ILE A 343 22.55 -13.28 -40.12
N VAL A 344 23.71 -12.75 -40.47
CA VAL A 344 23.88 -11.93 -41.68
C VAL A 344 24.32 -12.83 -42.83
N HIS A 345 23.52 -12.86 -43.89
CA HIS A 345 23.89 -13.47 -45.17
C HIS A 345 24.71 -12.47 -45.98
N LYS A 346 25.97 -12.79 -46.21
CA LYS A 346 26.92 -11.96 -46.95
C LYS A 346 26.72 -12.10 -48.46
N GLN A 347 27.22 -11.13 -49.22
CA GLN A 347 27.10 -11.13 -50.70
C GLN A 347 27.85 -12.29 -51.38
N ASP A 348 28.82 -12.90 -50.69
CA ASP A 348 29.57 -14.07 -51.14
C ASP A 348 28.83 -15.41 -50.89
N GLY A 349 27.62 -15.35 -50.33
CA GLY A 349 26.78 -16.52 -50.03
C GLY A 349 27.05 -17.17 -48.67
N THR A 350 28.01 -16.66 -47.89
CA THR A 350 28.29 -17.16 -46.54
C THR A 350 27.36 -16.54 -45.50
N SER A 351 27.08 -17.26 -44.42
CA SER A 351 26.23 -16.79 -43.32
C SER A 351 27.06 -16.73 -42.05
N SER A 352 27.06 -15.59 -41.36
CA SER A 352 27.85 -15.38 -40.15
C SER A 352 26.98 -14.91 -38.98
N ALA A 353 27.24 -15.49 -37.81
CA ALA A 353 26.66 -15.10 -36.52
C ALA A 353 27.74 -14.69 -35.52
N ASP A 354 28.99 -14.52 -35.98
CA ASP A 354 30.12 -14.15 -35.13
C ASP A 354 30.01 -12.66 -34.73
N PRO A 355 29.98 -12.32 -33.42
CA PRO A 355 29.93 -10.94 -32.96
C PRO A 355 31.12 -10.07 -33.39
N ASN A 356 32.26 -10.67 -33.74
CA ASN A 356 33.45 -9.96 -34.21
C ASN A 356 33.45 -9.72 -35.73
N ASP A 357 32.45 -10.22 -36.46
CA ASP A 357 32.29 -9.96 -37.89
C ASP A 357 31.80 -8.53 -38.12
N PRO A 358 32.48 -7.72 -38.97
CA PRO A 358 32.10 -6.32 -39.19
C PRO A 358 30.68 -6.13 -39.74
N GLU A 359 30.14 -7.09 -40.50
CA GLU A 359 28.78 -6.99 -41.05
C GLU A 359 27.71 -7.30 -40.00
N VAL A 360 27.97 -8.28 -39.13
CA VAL A 360 27.09 -8.63 -37.99
C VAL A 360 27.09 -7.52 -36.95
N ALA A 361 28.27 -6.96 -36.62
CA ALA A 361 28.40 -5.84 -35.69
C ALA A 361 27.66 -4.59 -36.18
N ASN A 362 27.69 -4.32 -37.50
CA ASN A 362 26.93 -3.22 -38.10
C ASN A 362 25.41 -3.49 -38.08
N ALA A 363 24.99 -4.74 -38.30
CA ALA A 363 23.59 -5.14 -38.22
C ALA A 363 23.03 -4.93 -36.79
N ILE A 364 23.74 -5.40 -35.77
CA ILE A 364 23.41 -5.20 -34.34
C ILE A 364 23.29 -3.70 -34.02
N ARG A 365 24.28 -2.91 -34.45
CA ARG A 365 24.31 -1.46 -34.21
C ARG A 365 23.13 -0.76 -34.88
N SER A 366 22.77 -1.15 -36.10
CA SER A 366 21.65 -0.57 -36.84
C SER A 366 20.28 -0.91 -36.23
N ALA A 367 20.11 -2.14 -35.71
CA ALA A 367 18.93 -2.58 -34.98
C ALA A 367 18.76 -1.78 -33.69
N HIS A 368 19.84 -1.64 -32.91
CA HIS A 368 19.85 -0.83 -31.69
C HIS A 368 19.49 0.65 -31.94
N TYR A 369 20.00 1.25 -33.03
CA TYR A 369 19.66 2.62 -33.39
C TYR A 369 18.18 2.79 -33.79
N LYS A 370 17.58 1.79 -34.46
CA LYS A 370 16.15 1.79 -34.80
C LYS A 370 15.27 1.67 -33.55
N GLU A 371 15.59 0.75 -32.64
CA GLU A 371 14.88 0.61 -31.37
C GLU A 371 14.91 1.90 -30.53
N LEU A 372 16.06 2.57 -30.43
CA LEU A 372 16.18 3.84 -29.71
C LEU A 372 15.32 4.93 -30.35
N HIS A 373 15.20 4.94 -31.67
CA HIS A 373 14.30 5.85 -32.39
C HIS A 373 12.83 5.52 -32.16
N GLU A 374 12.44 4.24 -32.17
CA GLU A 374 11.07 3.84 -31.88
C GLU A 374 10.65 4.15 -30.44
N LYS A 375 11.51 3.87 -29.45
CA LYS A 375 11.28 4.24 -28.04
C LYS A 375 11.12 5.76 -27.89
N LYS A 376 11.97 6.57 -28.53
CA LYS A 376 11.85 8.04 -28.50
C LYS A 376 10.56 8.56 -29.16
N THR A 377 10.13 7.98 -30.29
CA THR A 377 8.90 8.41 -30.98
C THR A 377 7.64 7.97 -30.22
N ARG A 378 7.66 6.82 -29.54
CA ARG A 378 6.55 6.33 -28.70
C ARG A 378 6.35 7.22 -27.47
N VAL A 379 7.43 7.58 -26.76
CA VAL A 379 7.37 8.49 -25.62
C VAL A 379 6.88 9.88 -26.04
N ARG A 380 7.31 10.38 -27.21
CA ARG A 380 6.84 11.66 -27.76
C ARG A 380 5.34 11.61 -28.09
N ARG A 381 4.84 10.52 -28.69
CA ARG A 381 3.41 10.34 -28.97
C ARG A 381 2.58 10.29 -27.69
N ILE A 382 2.98 9.52 -26.69
CA ILE A 382 2.27 9.43 -25.40
C ILE A 382 2.21 10.79 -24.71
N ARG A 383 3.33 11.53 -24.67
CA ARG A 383 3.35 12.90 -24.10
C ARG A 383 2.42 13.85 -24.85
N VAL A 384 2.40 13.81 -26.19
CA VAL A 384 1.49 14.63 -26.99
C VAL A 384 0.04 14.26 -26.69
N THR A 385 -0.32 12.98 -26.63
CA THR A 385 -1.68 12.54 -26.31
C THR A 385 -2.14 12.99 -24.92
N ILE A 386 -1.29 12.88 -23.89
CA ILE A 386 -1.61 13.34 -22.53
C ILE A 386 -1.84 14.86 -22.50
N VAL A 387 -0.97 15.63 -23.16
CA VAL A 387 -1.11 17.09 -23.26
C VAL A 387 -2.37 17.47 -24.02
N SER A 388 -2.72 16.76 -25.11
CA SER A 388 -3.95 16.97 -25.86
C SER A 388 -5.21 16.70 -25.03
N ILE A 389 -5.21 15.64 -24.21
CA ILE A 389 -6.35 15.31 -23.33
C ILE A 389 -6.51 16.39 -22.25
N LEU A 390 -5.41 16.80 -21.61
CA LEU A 390 -5.47 17.88 -20.60
C LEU A 390 -5.95 19.20 -21.21
N ALA A 391 -5.49 19.54 -22.41
CA ALA A 391 -5.95 20.73 -23.13
C ALA A 391 -7.45 20.64 -23.48
N ALA A 392 -7.94 19.47 -23.89
CA ALA A 392 -9.35 19.25 -24.19
C ALA A 392 -10.24 19.37 -22.94
N VAL A 393 -9.82 18.79 -21.80
CA VAL A 393 -10.55 18.93 -20.53
C VAL A 393 -10.61 20.39 -20.09
N LEU A 394 -9.51 21.12 -20.21
CA LEU A 394 -9.44 22.52 -19.85
C LEU A 394 -10.32 23.38 -20.78
N LEU A 395 -10.35 23.07 -22.08
CA LEU A 395 -11.24 23.72 -23.05
C LEU A 395 -12.72 23.42 -22.75
N CYS A 396 -13.07 22.17 -22.43
CA CYS A 396 -14.43 21.80 -22.02
C CYS A 396 -14.85 22.51 -20.73
N GLY A 397 -13.93 22.66 -19.76
CA GLY A 397 -14.16 23.45 -18.55
C GLY A 397 -14.43 24.93 -18.84
N ILE A 398 -13.65 25.54 -19.75
CA ILE A 398 -13.85 26.93 -20.17
C ILE A 398 -15.17 27.09 -20.92
N ILE A 399 -15.51 26.19 -21.84
CA ILE A 399 -16.78 26.22 -22.59
C ILE A 399 -17.97 26.03 -21.65
N GLY A 400 -17.89 25.07 -20.72
CA GLY A 400 -18.92 24.84 -19.71
C GLY A 400 -19.10 26.04 -18.78
N GLY A 401 -18.00 26.62 -18.31
CA GLY A 401 -18.00 27.84 -17.49
C GLY A 401 -18.56 29.05 -18.24
N PHE A 402 -18.21 29.23 -19.53
CA PHE A 402 -18.76 30.30 -20.37
C PHE A 402 -20.26 30.10 -20.64
N GLY A 403 -20.71 28.87 -20.85
CA GLY A 403 -22.13 28.53 -20.98
C GLY A 403 -22.92 28.87 -19.71
N ALA A 404 -22.39 28.48 -18.54
CA ALA A 404 -22.99 28.80 -17.24
C ALA A 404 -23.03 30.31 -16.97
N TYR A 405 -21.95 31.02 -17.28
CA TYR A 405 -21.88 32.48 -17.17
C TYR A 405 -22.88 33.17 -18.11
N ARG A 406 -22.97 32.74 -19.37
CA ARG A 406 -23.90 33.33 -20.33
C ARG A 406 -25.36 33.09 -19.94
N TRP A 407 -25.66 31.94 -19.36
CA TRP A 407 -26.98 31.63 -18.81
C TRP A 407 -27.27 32.47 -17.56
N SER A 408 -26.31 32.67 -16.66
CA SER A 408 -26.55 33.51 -15.46
C SER A 408 -26.90 34.94 -15.84
N GLN A 409 -26.33 35.49 -16.92
CA GLN A 409 -26.60 36.86 -17.38
C GLN A 409 -27.98 37.06 -18.04
N THR A 410 -28.76 35.99 -18.30
CA THR A 410 -30.14 36.14 -18.81
C THR A 410 -31.18 36.29 -17.71
N GLN A 411 -30.81 36.05 -16.44
CA GLN A 411 -31.69 36.15 -15.30
C GLN A 411 -31.57 37.50 -14.61
N TYR A 412 -32.64 37.95 -13.99
CA TYR A 412 -32.68 39.15 -13.15
C TYR A 412 -33.23 38.76 -11.78
N TYR A 413 -32.83 39.46 -10.73
CA TYR A 413 -33.47 39.29 -9.43
C TYR A 413 -33.56 40.61 -8.67
N LEU A 414 -34.53 40.70 -7.76
CA LEU A 414 -34.66 41.81 -6.83
C LEU A 414 -34.01 41.42 -5.51
N GLY A 415 -33.11 42.26 -5.02
CA GLY A 415 -32.41 42.07 -3.75
C GLY A 415 -32.31 43.36 -2.93
N GLU A 416 -31.72 43.24 -1.75
CA GLU A 416 -31.40 44.38 -0.88
C GLU A 416 -29.93 44.78 -0.99
N SER A 417 -29.68 46.09 -1.14
CA SER A 417 -28.35 46.68 -0.99
C SER A 417 -28.43 48.01 -0.26
N ASN A 418 -27.65 48.17 0.82
CA ASN A 418 -27.59 49.40 1.60
C ASN A 418 -28.99 49.95 1.95
N ASN A 419 -29.87 49.08 2.48
CA ASN A 419 -31.24 49.40 2.90
C ASN A 419 -32.15 49.92 1.78
N THR A 420 -31.82 49.63 0.52
CA THR A 420 -32.57 50.04 -0.67
C THR A 420 -32.80 48.85 -1.59
N MET A 421 -33.98 48.76 -2.20
CA MET A 421 -34.30 47.67 -3.13
C MET A 421 -33.58 47.90 -4.47
N VAL A 422 -32.85 46.89 -4.93
CA VAL A 422 -32.00 46.93 -6.11
C VAL A 422 -32.37 45.79 -7.06
N ILE A 423 -32.33 46.08 -8.36
CA ILE A 423 -32.45 45.07 -9.42
C ILE A 423 -31.05 44.67 -9.85
N TYR A 424 -30.76 43.39 -9.71
CA TYR A 424 -29.52 42.75 -10.15
C TYR A 424 -29.75 41.98 -11.44
N GLN A 425 -28.74 41.95 -12.31
CA GLN A 425 -28.67 41.03 -13.45
C GLN A 425 -27.67 39.93 -13.11
N GLY A 426 -28.12 38.69 -13.14
CA GLY A 426 -27.38 37.51 -12.67
C GLY A 426 -28.23 36.57 -11.81
N VAL A 427 -27.55 35.63 -11.15
CA VAL A 427 -28.14 34.69 -10.18
C VAL A 427 -27.62 35.05 -8.77
N PRO A 428 -28.44 34.98 -7.70
CA PRO A 428 -28.07 35.38 -6.33
C PRO A 428 -27.10 34.41 -5.62
N THR A 429 -26.22 33.71 -6.35
CA THR A 429 -25.29 32.71 -5.81
C THR A 429 -23.83 33.07 -6.07
N ASN A 430 -22.97 32.82 -5.08
CA ASN A 430 -21.52 32.97 -5.21
C ASN A 430 -20.89 31.65 -5.64
N PHE A 431 -20.13 31.67 -6.73
CA PHE A 431 -19.40 30.49 -7.22
C PHE A 431 -17.91 30.80 -7.23
N PHE A 432 -17.12 30.02 -6.47
CA PHE A 432 -15.66 30.21 -6.32
C PHE A 432 -15.24 31.65 -5.97
N GLY A 433 -16.01 32.35 -5.14
CA GLY A 433 -15.68 33.70 -4.65
C GLY A 433 -15.97 34.84 -5.64
N PHE A 434 -16.53 34.55 -6.82
CA PHE A 434 -16.96 35.57 -7.78
C PHE A 434 -18.47 35.81 -7.68
N ASN A 435 -18.86 37.08 -7.59
CA ASN A 435 -20.27 37.49 -7.70
C ASN A 435 -20.69 37.38 -9.17
N LEU A 436 -21.60 36.46 -9.46
CA LEU A 436 -22.17 36.22 -10.80
C LEU A 436 -23.31 37.20 -11.13
N SER A 437 -23.49 38.24 -10.31
CA SER A 437 -24.49 39.27 -10.49
C SER A 437 -23.91 40.67 -10.26
N HIS A 438 -24.50 41.65 -10.93
CA HIS A 438 -24.14 43.06 -10.79
C HIS A 438 -25.40 43.93 -10.69
N GLU A 439 -25.29 45.06 -9.98
CA GLU A 439 -26.38 46.02 -9.79
C GLU A 439 -26.64 46.76 -11.10
N VAL A 440 -27.85 46.61 -11.65
CA VAL A 440 -28.26 47.30 -12.89
C VAL A 440 -29.07 48.55 -12.59
N LYS A 441 -29.92 48.51 -11.55
CA LYS A 441 -30.79 49.64 -11.21
C LYS A 441 -31.14 49.69 -9.74
N ARG A 442 -30.85 50.82 -9.10
CA ARG A 442 -31.31 51.14 -7.75
C ARG A 442 -32.69 51.76 -7.79
N THR A 443 -33.61 51.27 -6.96
CA THR A 443 -34.92 51.90 -6.80
C THR A 443 -34.90 52.89 -5.62
N ASN A 444 -35.87 53.81 -5.55
CA ASN A 444 -35.97 54.75 -4.43
C ASN A 444 -36.79 54.20 -3.25
N VAL A 445 -36.91 52.88 -3.12
CA VAL A 445 -37.72 52.21 -2.07
C VAL A 445 -36.79 51.70 -0.98
N LYS A 446 -36.98 52.20 0.26
CA LYS A 446 -36.23 51.73 1.42
C LYS A 446 -36.76 50.39 1.90
N VAL A 447 -35.88 49.40 2.06
CA VAL A 447 -36.25 48.03 2.44
C VAL A 447 -36.80 47.98 3.87
N SER A 448 -36.25 48.79 4.78
CA SER A 448 -36.78 49.01 6.13
C SER A 448 -38.24 49.51 6.21
N ALA A 449 -38.75 50.14 5.15
CA ALA A 449 -40.14 50.58 5.09
C ALA A 449 -41.09 49.50 4.54
N LEU A 450 -40.57 48.34 4.13
CA LEU A 450 -41.36 47.23 3.59
C LEU A 450 -41.82 46.28 4.71
N PRO A 451 -42.99 45.62 4.53
CA PRO A 451 -43.45 44.54 5.39
C PRO A 451 -42.40 43.44 5.57
N LYS A 452 -42.43 42.76 6.73
CA LYS A 452 -41.44 41.72 7.09
C LYS A 452 -41.33 40.61 6.03
N SER A 453 -42.45 40.19 5.44
CA SER A 453 -42.51 39.19 4.37
C SER A 453 -41.70 39.59 3.13
N TRP A 454 -41.82 40.85 2.70
CA TRP A 454 -41.06 41.36 1.55
C TRP A 454 -39.57 41.52 1.86
N ARG A 455 -39.20 41.83 3.11
CA ARG A 455 -37.79 41.90 3.53
C ARG A 455 -37.12 40.53 3.49
N GLU A 456 -37.81 39.49 3.95
CA GLU A 456 -37.30 38.11 3.91
C GLU A 456 -37.16 37.61 2.46
N GLN A 457 -38.14 37.87 1.60
CA GLN A 457 -38.07 37.49 0.18
C GLN A 457 -37.00 38.26 -0.61
N LEU A 458 -36.79 39.55 -0.31
CA LEU A 458 -35.71 40.34 -0.92
C LEU A 458 -34.32 39.93 -0.41
N ALA A 459 -34.23 39.38 0.80
CA ALA A 459 -32.98 38.84 1.32
C ALA A 459 -32.59 37.51 0.64
N GLU A 460 -33.57 36.69 0.26
CA GLU A 460 -33.35 35.45 -0.51
C GLU A 460 -33.13 35.70 -2.00
N GLY A 461 -33.64 36.82 -2.53
CA GLY A 461 -33.50 37.23 -3.93
C GLY A 461 -34.65 36.72 -4.80
N ILE A 462 -35.52 37.63 -5.24
CA ILE A 462 -36.70 37.28 -6.05
C ILE A 462 -36.30 37.20 -7.52
N VAL A 463 -36.18 35.98 -8.05
CA VAL A 463 -35.77 35.73 -9.44
C VAL A 463 -36.92 36.02 -10.41
N VAL A 464 -36.61 36.73 -11.49
CA VAL A 464 -37.54 37.11 -12.56
C VAL A 464 -36.89 36.95 -13.93
N SER A 465 -37.71 36.67 -14.94
CA SER A 465 -37.24 36.24 -16.27
C SER A 465 -36.84 37.41 -17.19
N SER A 466 -37.17 38.65 -16.83
CA SER A 466 -36.83 39.84 -17.62
C SER A 466 -36.76 41.12 -16.80
N MET A 467 -36.02 42.12 -17.31
CA MET A 467 -35.96 43.46 -16.71
C MET A 467 -37.35 44.12 -16.60
N SER A 468 -38.21 43.96 -17.61
CA SER A 468 -39.57 44.51 -17.60
C SER A 468 -40.45 43.90 -16.50
N GLU A 469 -40.20 42.63 -16.17
CA GLU A 469 -40.88 41.91 -15.11
C GLU A 469 -40.33 42.35 -13.75
N ALA A 470 -39.01 42.54 -13.64
CA ALA A 470 -38.38 43.08 -12.45
C ALA A 470 -38.93 44.47 -12.08
N GLU A 471 -39.10 45.36 -13.08
CA GLU A 471 -39.67 46.69 -12.86
C GLU A 471 -41.16 46.64 -12.47
N ARG A 472 -41.93 45.74 -13.08
CA ARG A 472 -43.34 45.52 -12.70
C ARG A 472 -43.46 44.98 -11.27
N HIS A 473 -42.61 44.03 -10.88
CA HIS A 473 -42.57 43.50 -9.52
C HIS A 473 -42.17 44.59 -8.51
N ALA A 474 -41.14 45.37 -8.83
CA ALA A 474 -40.71 46.51 -8.00
C ALA A 474 -41.82 47.55 -7.83
N ALA A 475 -42.59 47.83 -8.90
CA ALA A 475 -43.72 48.76 -8.85
C ALA A 475 -44.87 48.21 -7.99
N LEU A 476 -45.14 46.90 -8.05
CA LEU A 476 -46.16 46.21 -7.25
C LEU A 476 -45.81 46.23 -5.75
N ILE A 477 -44.57 45.88 -5.39
CA ILE A 477 -44.07 45.96 -4.02
C ILE A 477 -44.18 47.40 -3.49
N LYS A 478 -43.86 48.40 -4.34
CA LYS A 478 -43.98 49.82 -3.99
C LYS A 478 -45.44 50.27 -3.80
N SER A 479 -46.37 49.80 -4.62
CA SER A 479 -47.79 50.15 -4.49
C SER A 479 -48.42 49.49 -3.27
N GLU A 480 -48.06 48.24 -2.98
CA GLU A 480 -48.55 47.51 -1.82
C GLU A 480 -48.02 48.15 -0.52
N ALA A 481 -46.73 48.48 -0.47
CA ALA A 481 -46.14 49.22 0.64
C ALA A 481 -46.83 50.57 0.88
N LYS A 482 -47.15 51.31 -0.20
CA LYS A 482 -47.91 52.57 -0.10
C LYS A 482 -49.34 52.38 0.39
N SER A 483 -50.02 51.33 -0.04
CA SER A 483 -51.40 51.02 0.37
C SER A 483 -51.49 50.69 1.86
N LEU A 484 -50.50 49.97 2.39
CA LEU A 484 -50.40 49.63 3.81
C LEU A 484 -50.06 50.85 4.67
N THR A 485 -49.18 51.75 4.20
CA THR A 485 -48.91 53.02 4.89
C THR A 485 -50.12 53.96 4.88
N ASN A 486 -50.92 53.98 3.80
CA ASN A 486 -52.12 54.82 3.72
C ASN A 486 -53.31 54.25 4.51
N GLY A 487 -53.44 52.91 4.59
CA GLY A 487 -54.45 52.25 5.42
C GLY A 487 -54.22 52.45 6.92
N THR A 488 -52.97 52.65 7.34
CA THR A 488 -52.61 52.95 8.74
C THR A 488 -52.89 54.43 9.11
N ALA A 489 -52.96 55.34 8.14
CA ALA A 489 -53.24 56.77 8.35
C ALA A 489 -54.75 57.13 8.37
N ALA A 490 -55.64 56.22 7.95
CA ALA A 490 -57.08 56.46 7.83
C ALA A 490 -57.93 55.93 9.01
N SER A 491 -57.30 55.40 10.07
CA SER A 491 -58.00 54.90 11.27
C SER A 491 -57.44 55.54 12.56
N SER A 492 -57.51 56.86 12.67
CA SER A 492 -57.49 57.54 13.98
C SER A 492 -58.05 58.95 13.89
N SER A 493 -59.33 59.11 14.24
CA SER A 493 -59.90 60.37 14.74
C SER A 493 -61.12 60.06 15.63
N PRO A 494 -61.39 60.90 16.65
CA PRO A 494 -61.65 60.40 18.01
C PRO A 494 -63.12 60.51 18.42
N SER A 495 -63.53 59.66 19.35
CA SER A 495 -64.74 59.91 20.15
C SER A 495 -64.44 59.75 21.64
N SER A 496 -65.03 60.70 22.35
CA SER A 496 -64.89 61.18 23.71
C SER A 496 -65.28 60.22 24.83
N SER A 497 -64.87 60.64 26.03
CA SER A 497 -65.48 60.39 27.36
C SER A 497 -65.19 59.02 27.96
N SER A 498 -65.03 58.81 29.26
CA SER A 498 -64.78 59.63 30.45
C SER A 498 -64.75 58.60 31.60
N THR A 499 -64.00 58.90 32.66
CA THR A 499 -64.30 58.47 34.04
C THR A 499 -63.75 57.12 34.55
N SER A 500 -63.15 57.22 35.74
CA SER A 500 -63.01 56.25 36.86
C SER A 500 -62.03 55.07 36.78
N SER A 501 -61.00 55.15 37.64
CA SER A 501 -60.43 54.03 38.44
C SER A 501 -61.52 53.33 39.29
N PRO A 502 -61.32 52.19 40.00
CA PRO A 502 -60.05 51.53 40.37
C PRO A 502 -60.03 49.97 40.40
N SER A 503 -58.86 49.43 40.77
CA SER A 503 -58.65 48.26 41.67
C SER A 503 -58.87 46.80 41.20
N ALA A 504 -57.85 46.00 41.55
CA ALA A 504 -57.85 44.61 42.04
C ALA A 504 -58.13 43.44 41.08
N GLY A 505 -57.26 42.41 41.21
CA GLY A 505 -57.76 41.03 41.31
C GLY A 505 -57.08 39.97 40.44
N ALA A 506 -56.05 39.33 41.03
CA ALA A 506 -55.91 37.87 41.12
C ALA A 506 -55.75 36.97 39.86
N SER A 507 -54.61 36.25 39.90
CA SER A 507 -54.46 34.79 39.86
C SER A 507 -54.59 34.00 38.54
N GLY A 508 -53.65 33.06 38.39
CA GLY A 508 -53.77 31.81 37.63
C GLY A 508 -52.57 31.62 36.69
N SER A 509 -51.49 30.89 37.05
CA SER A 509 -51.33 29.43 36.84
C SER A 509 -51.66 29.02 35.39
N SER A 510 -50.85 28.28 34.64
CA SER A 510 -49.96 27.17 34.99
C SER A 510 -49.09 26.80 33.77
N GLU A 511 -48.02 26.05 34.06
CA GLU A 511 -47.41 24.98 33.25
C GLU A 511 -46.84 25.29 31.85
N GLY A 512 -45.63 24.90 31.47
CA GLY A 512 -44.76 23.85 32.01
C GLY A 512 -44.72 22.65 31.06
N GLY A 513 -43.53 22.38 30.51
CA GLY A 513 -43.18 21.13 29.81
C GLY A 513 -43.38 21.21 28.29
N LYS A 514 -42.41 20.86 27.45
CA LYS A 514 -41.11 20.19 27.61
C LYS A 514 -40.22 20.61 26.45
#